data_AF-Q8CHR9-F1
#
_entry.id   AF-Q8CHR9-F1
#
_cell.length_a   1.000
_cell.length_b   1.000
_cell.length_c   1.000
_cell.angle_alpha   90.00
_cell.angle_beta   90.00
_cell.angle_gamma   90.00
#
_symmetry.space_group_name_H-M   'P 1'
#
loop_
_entity.id
_entity.type
_entity.pdbx_description
1 polymer ?
#
loop_
_entity_poly.entity_id
_entity_poly.type
_entity_poly.pdbx_seq_one_letter_code
_entity_poly.pdbx_strand_id
1 'polypeptide(L)'
;MTVSSKGLLTHISQFWNMLDDLAENDPERYRNFIQQELKDGKQLCVNPEPQLCIQTKILKPNEKVLFINLCQWERIPAPQSATRPVPVSVGRPEDSAEASDAYTIIDVAYNPGVLQAAEKDQGIKDQLIRMAMLCIEERLQFTLAHSYHLTSFRLKGSIQRMKESLMGIKTDFPDLKAMTRTENTLARIRSSTVSEPNHLPEVLLTKKQASAKGRCLIEEISSSEIQVEVKKPAYELKVVKDRNEKPLKIELKVELPGIKSVSLCELSVSEVDILIEVSEMYRLCLNLPESINTEMTTAKFVKNKSALIITMPLA
;
A
#
# COMPACT_ATOMS: atom_id res chain seq x y z
N MET A 1 13.85 25.42 8.34
CA MET A 1 12.52 26.09 8.37
C MET A 1 11.46 25.01 8.40
N THR A 2 10.94 24.69 9.59
CA THR A 2 9.80 23.80 9.76
C THR A 2 8.56 24.56 9.27
N VAL A 3 7.97 24.12 8.16
CA VAL A 3 6.64 24.60 7.79
C VAL A 3 5.72 24.25 8.96
N SER A 4 5.13 25.25 9.60
CA SER A 4 4.14 25.01 10.65
C SER A 4 3.02 24.14 10.09
N SER A 5 2.49 23.20 10.86
CA SER A 5 1.34 22.37 10.45
C SER A 5 0.20 23.19 9.86
N LYS A 6 -0.03 24.40 10.42
CA LYS A 6 -0.98 25.38 9.90
C LYS A 6 -0.62 25.87 8.49
N GLY A 7 0.65 26.18 8.24
CA GLY A 7 1.13 26.60 6.91
C GLY A 7 0.98 25.50 5.86
N LEU A 8 1.27 24.25 6.23
CA LEU A 8 1.11 23.11 5.32
C LEU A 8 -0.38 22.89 4.95
N LEU A 9 -1.28 22.97 5.93
CA LEU A 9 -2.72 22.84 5.67
C LEU A 9 -3.26 23.95 4.75
N THR A 10 -2.79 25.18 4.93
CA THR A 10 -3.14 26.28 4.03
C THR A 10 -2.68 26.01 2.60
N HIS A 11 -1.45 25.54 2.40
CA HIS A 11 -0.94 25.19 1.07
C HIS A 11 -1.74 24.05 0.41
N ILE A 12 -2.11 23.03 1.18
CA ILE A 12 -2.96 21.93 0.69
C ILE A 12 -4.34 22.46 0.29
N SER A 13 -4.95 23.31 1.12
CA SER A 13 -6.24 23.93 0.80
C SER A 13 -6.17 24.80 -0.47
N GLN A 14 -5.11 25.58 -0.64
CA GLN A 14 -4.89 26.39 -1.84
C GLN A 14 -4.78 25.52 -3.09
N PHE A 15 -4.09 24.38 -2.98
CA PHE A 15 -3.96 23.44 -4.08
C PHE A 15 -5.29 22.80 -4.48
N TRP A 16 -6.10 22.36 -3.52
CA TRP A 16 -7.43 21.82 -3.81
C TRP A 16 -8.33 22.87 -4.48
N ASN A 17 -8.34 24.10 -3.97
CA ASN A 17 -9.12 25.18 -4.59
C ASN A 17 -8.67 25.47 -6.04
N MET A 18 -7.37 25.41 -6.32
CA MET A 18 -6.85 25.57 -7.67
C MET A 18 -7.20 24.39 -8.58
N LEU A 19 -7.23 23.16 -8.06
CA LEU A 19 -7.70 22.00 -8.81
C LEU A 19 -9.21 22.07 -9.09
N ASP A 20 -10.00 22.54 -8.12
CA ASP A 20 -11.44 22.77 -8.29
C ASP A 20 -11.69 23.86 -9.34
N ASP A 21 -10.94 24.97 -9.28
CA ASP A 21 -10.99 26.05 -10.27
C ASP A 21 -10.62 25.56 -11.68
N LEU A 22 -9.56 24.75 -11.82
CA LEU A 22 -9.20 24.14 -13.10
C LEU A 22 -10.30 23.20 -13.60
N ALA A 23 -10.94 22.42 -12.72
CA ALA A 23 -12.00 21.50 -13.11
C ALA A 23 -13.26 22.25 -13.59
N GLU A 24 -13.58 23.40 -13.00
CA GLU A 24 -14.75 24.21 -13.36
C GLU A 24 -14.50 25.11 -14.59
N ASN A 25 -13.33 25.76 -14.65
CA ASN A 25 -13.05 26.80 -15.63
C ASN A 25 -12.20 26.35 -16.83
N ASP A 26 -11.40 25.28 -16.70
CA ASP A 26 -10.54 24.76 -17.78
C ASP A 26 -10.39 23.22 -17.70
N PRO A 27 -11.47 22.47 -17.97
CA PRO A 27 -11.50 21.01 -17.80
C PRO A 27 -10.49 20.27 -18.68
N GLU A 28 -10.13 20.82 -19.85
CA GLU A 28 -9.09 20.26 -20.72
C GLU A 28 -7.71 20.37 -20.06
N ARG A 29 -7.38 21.53 -19.46
CA ARG A 29 -6.14 21.68 -18.71
C ARG A 29 -6.12 20.82 -17.45
N TYR A 30 -7.22 20.72 -16.73
CA TYR A 30 -7.35 19.79 -15.60
C TYR A 30 -7.07 18.34 -16.03
N ARG A 31 -7.72 17.88 -17.10
CA ARG A 31 -7.52 16.52 -17.64
C ARG A 31 -6.06 16.26 -18.04
N ASN A 32 -5.45 17.20 -18.76
CA ASN A 32 -4.04 17.11 -19.15
C ASN A 32 -3.11 17.07 -17.93
N PHE A 33 -3.40 17.88 -16.91
CA PHE A 33 -2.66 17.86 -15.64
C PHE A 33 -2.77 16.49 -14.95
N ILE A 34 -3.97 15.98 -14.73
CA ILE A 34 -4.16 14.66 -14.09
C ILE A 34 -3.51 13.55 -14.92
N GLN A 35 -3.63 13.58 -16.24
CA GLN A 35 -3.00 12.59 -17.11
C GLN A 35 -1.46 12.64 -17.03
N GLN A 36 -0.88 13.83 -16.96
CA GLN A 36 0.56 14.02 -16.78
C GLN A 36 1.01 13.49 -15.42
N GLU A 37 0.29 13.82 -14.35
CA GLU A 37 0.58 13.31 -13.00
C GLU A 37 0.46 11.78 -12.91
N LEU A 38 -0.55 11.18 -13.54
CA LEU A 38 -0.70 9.72 -13.60
C LEU A 38 0.43 9.07 -14.41
N LYS A 39 0.87 9.71 -15.50
CA LYS A 39 1.97 9.24 -16.33
C LYS A 39 3.29 9.28 -15.58
N ASP A 40 3.58 10.39 -14.90
CA ASP A 40 4.81 10.58 -14.13
C ASP A 40 4.80 9.72 -12.86
N GLY A 41 3.63 9.58 -12.23
CA GLY A 41 3.38 8.74 -11.08
C GLY A 41 3.31 7.24 -11.37
N LYS A 42 3.22 6.82 -12.64
CA LYS A 42 3.09 5.40 -13.03
C LYS A 42 4.20 4.54 -12.45
N GLN A 43 5.43 5.06 -12.43
CA GLN A 43 6.59 4.36 -11.86
C GLN A 43 6.49 4.21 -10.34
N LEU A 44 5.84 5.15 -9.66
CA LEU A 44 5.56 5.08 -8.23
C LEU A 44 4.40 4.12 -7.94
N CYS A 45 3.49 3.90 -8.89
CA CYS A 45 2.40 2.95 -8.73
C CYS A 45 2.84 1.48 -8.86
N VAL A 46 4.09 1.22 -9.29
CA VAL A 46 4.65 -0.13 -9.39
C VAL A 46 4.66 -0.82 -8.03
N ASN A 47 4.24 -2.09 -8.01
CA ASN A 47 4.27 -2.92 -6.81
C ASN A 47 5.70 -3.31 -6.43
N PRO A 48 5.99 -3.52 -5.14
CA PRO A 48 7.26 -4.12 -4.74
C PRO A 48 7.37 -5.53 -5.34
N GLU A 49 8.56 -5.87 -5.85
CA GLU A 49 8.83 -7.17 -6.48
C GLU A 49 9.68 -8.04 -5.54
N PRO A 50 9.12 -9.15 -5.01
CA PRO A 50 9.84 -10.04 -4.11
C PRO A 50 11.03 -10.71 -4.79
N GLN A 51 12.18 -10.67 -4.12
CA GLN A 51 13.44 -11.23 -4.61
C GLN A 51 13.80 -12.51 -3.86
N LEU A 52 13.80 -12.44 -2.53
CA LEU A 52 14.11 -13.59 -1.68
C LEU A 52 13.42 -13.47 -0.33
N CYS A 53 13.26 -14.62 0.34
CA CYS A 53 12.81 -14.68 1.72
C CYS A 53 13.84 -15.46 2.55
N ILE A 54 14.25 -14.88 3.67
CA ILE A 54 15.08 -15.57 4.66
C ILE A 54 14.28 -15.88 5.92
N GLN A 55 14.67 -16.95 6.59
CA GLN A 55 14.19 -17.33 7.92
C GLN A 55 15.30 -17.14 8.94
N THR A 56 14.97 -16.49 10.05
CA THR A 56 15.83 -16.30 11.22
C THR A 56 14.95 -16.34 12.48
N LYS A 57 15.46 -15.82 13.61
CA LYS A 57 14.73 -15.68 14.85
C LYS A 57 14.87 -14.28 15.43
N ILE A 58 13.78 -13.77 15.99
CA ILE A 58 13.83 -12.72 17.00
C ILE A 58 14.24 -13.40 18.30
N LEU A 59 15.25 -12.87 18.99
CA LEU A 59 15.73 -13.30 20.30
C LEU A 59 15.18 -12.41 21.42
N LYS A 60 14.97 -11.11 21.14
CA LYS A 60 14.35 -10.14 22.05
C LYS A 60 13.40 -9.22 21.28
N PRO A 61 12.26 -8.80 21.86
CA PRO A 61 11.84 -9.04 23.25
C PRO A 61 11.32 -10.45 23.54
N ASN A 62 10.72 -11.12 22.56
CA ASN A 62 10.17 -12.47 22.69
C ASN A 62 10.76 -13.38 21.62
N GLU A 63 11.23 -14.57 22.00
CA GLU A 63 11.79 -15.52 21.02
C GLU A 63 10.69 -15.96 20.05
N LYS A 64 10.91 -15.71 18.76
CA LYS A 64 9.93 -16.00 17.72
C LYS A 64 10.61 -16.22 16.37
N VAL A 65 10.04 -17.11 15.55
CA VAL A 65 10.50 -17.27 14.16
C VAL A 65 10.22 -15.99 13.39
N LEU A 66 11.19 -15.53 12.61
CA LEU A 66 11.08 -14.35 11.78
C LEU A 66 11.37 -14.70 10.32
N PHE A 67 10.42 -14.38 9.45
CA PHE A 67 10.63 -14.34 8.01
C PHE A 67 10.92 -12.90 7.58
N ILE A 68 11.96 -12.69 6.79
CA ILE A 68 12.29 -11.39 6.21
C ILE A 68 12.18 -11.52 4.70
N ASN A 69 11.22 -10.82 4.12
CA ASN A 69 11.08 -10.71 2.67
C ASN A 69 11.95 -9.55 2.19
N LEU A 70 12.89 -9.81 1.27
CA LEU A 70 13.62 -8.77 0.56
C LEU A 70 13.00 -8.59 -0.82
N CYS A 71 12.70 -7.35 -1.17
CA CYS A 71 12.11 -6.97 -2.45
C CYS A 71 12.86 -5.79 -3.08
N GLN A 72 12.75 -5.67 -4.39
CA GLN A 72 13.10 -4.44 -5.10
C GLN A 72 11.87 -3.57 -5.29
N TRP A 73 12.05 -2.25 -5.18
CA TRP A 73 10.94 -1.32 -5.36
C TRP A 73 11.40 0.05 -5.85
N GLU A 74 10.83 0.52 -6.97
CA GLU A 74 11.17 1.79 -7.61
C GLU A 74 10.91 3.03 -6.73
N ARG A 75 10.05 2.89 -5.71
CA ARG A 75 9.85 3.95 -4.72
C ARG A 75 11.09 4.20 -3.85
N ILE A 76 11.96 3.21 -3.69
CA ILE A 76 13.19 3.37 -2.91
C ILE A 76 14.21 4.12 -3.76
N PRO A 77 14.72 5.28 -3.30
CA PRO A 77 15.73 6.03 -4.04
C PRO A 77 16.99 5.19 -4.29
N ALA A 78 17.56 5.31 -5.48
CA ALA A 78 18.88 4.76 -5.76
C ALA A 78 19.96 5.45 -4.90
N PRO A 79 21.03 4.73 -4.51
CA PRO A 79 22.18 5.36 -3.86
C PRO A 79 22.79 6.41 -4.79
N GLN A 80 23.15 7.56 -4.22
CA GLN A 80 23.67 8.71 -4.99
C GLN A 80 25.08 8.44 -5.57
N SER A 81 25.85 7.57 -4.94
CA SER A 81 27.17 7.11 -5.39
C SER A 81 27.52 5.79 -4.70
N ALA A 82 28.56 5.11 -5.18
CA ALA A 82 29.07 3.86 -4.57
C ALA A 82 29.59 4.04 -3.13
N THR A 83 29.89 5.27 -2.72
CA THR A 83 30.42 5.61 -1.38
C THR A 83 29.36 6.10 -0.40
N ARG A 84 28.13 6.34 -0.88
CA ARG A 84 27.02 6.82 -0.06
C ARG A 84 26.22 5.64 0.52
N PRO A 85 25.59 5.81 1.69
CA PRO A 85 24.74 4.77 2.27
C PRO A 85 23.63 4.33 1.31
N VAL A 86 23.36 3.02 1.31
CA VAL A 86 22.29 2.41 0.53
C VAL A 86 20.94 2.69 1.21
N PRO A 87 20.00 3.37 0.55
CA PRO A 87 18.65 3.57 1.10
C PRO A 87 17.93 2.23 1.25
N VAL A 88 17.28 2.03 2.40
CA VAL A 88 16.51 0.83 2.73
C VAL A 88 15.21 1.24 3.42
N SER A 89 14.11 0.58 3.07
CA SER A 89 12.86 0.70 3.81
C SER A 89 12.57 -0.59 4.54
N VAL A 90 12.25 -0.46 5.82
CA VAL A 90 11.78 -1.57 6.67
C VAL A 90 10.31 -1.33 6.93
N GLY A 91 9.49 -2.27 6.47
CA GLY A 91 8.04 -2.29 6.67
C GLY A 91 7.65 -2.67 8.09
N ARG A 92 6.38 -2.45 8.41
CA ARG A 92 5.81 -2.81 9.71
C ARG A 92 5.86 -4.34 9.92
N PRO A 93 6.28 -4.82 11.11
CA PRO A 93 6.17 -6.24 11.44
C PRO A 93 4.69 -6.64 11.53
N GLU A 94 4.37 -7.82 11.04
CA GLU A 94 3.06 -8.42 11.27
C GLU A 94 3.24 -9.86 11.70
N ASP A 95 2.51 -10.17 12.77
CA ASP A 95 2.47 -11.47 13.40
C ASP A 95 1.40 -12.33 12.75
N SER A 96 1.77 -13.58 12.49
CA SER A 96 0.87 -14.58 11.94
C SER A 96 1.10 -15.91 12.64
N ALA A 97 0.07 -16.74 12.66
CA ALA A 97 0.13 -18.10 13.16
C ALA A 97 -0.44 -19.00 12.08
N GLU A 98 0.41 -19.86 11.50
CA GLU A 98 -0.03 -20.91 10.58
C GLU A 98 0.11 -22.25 11.28
N ALA A 99 -0.99 -23.02 11.32
CA ALA A 99 -1.11 -24.34 11.92
C ALA A 99 -0.67 -24.42 13.39
N SER A 100 0.63 -24.52 13.64
CA SER A 100 1.22 -24.70 14.99
C SER A 100 2.29 -23.66 15.34
N ASP A 101 2.80 -22.89 14.39
CA ASP A 101 3.96 -22.03 14.62
C ASP A 101 3.59 -20.55 14.46
N ALA A 102 3.77 -19.79 15.55
CA ALA A 102 3.67 -18.34 15.53
C ALA A 102 4.97 -17.76 14.97
N TYR A 103 4.86 -16.94 13.93
CA TYR A 103 5.99 -16.25 13.31
C TYR A 103 5.67 -14.79 13.03
N THR A 104 6.70 -14.00 12.80
CA THR A 104 6.61 -12.61 12.36
C THR A 104 7.11 -12.55 10.92
N ILE A 105 6.51 -11.71 10.08
CA ILE A 105 7.07 -11.39 8.77
C ILE A 105 7.37 -9.91 8.71
N ILE A 106 8.56 -9.56 8.24
CA ILE A 106 8.99 -8.18 7.99
C ILE A 106 9.39 -8.05 6.52
N ASP A 107 8.90 -7.01 5.87
CA ASP A 107 9.21 -6.69 4.49
C ASP A 107 10.31 -5.63 4.43
N VAL A 108 11.34 -5.85 3.62
CA VAL A 108 12.46 -4.94 3.41
C VAL A 108 12.60 -4.63 1.93
N ALA A 109 12.65 -3.35 1.60
CA ALA A 109 12.75 -2.88 0.22
C ALA A 109 14.06 -2.15 -0.04
N TYR A 110 14.68 -2.51 -1.16
CA TYR A 110 15.83 -1.82 -1.74
C TYR A 110 15.47 -1.27 -3.12
N ASN A 111 16.25 -0.30 -3.60
CA ASN A 111 16.16 0.10 -5.00
C ASN A 111 16.59 -1.07 -5.92
N PRO A 112 15.96 -1.27 -7.09
CA PRO A 112 16.32 -2.34 -8.03
C PRO A 112 17.81 -2.38 -8.40
N GLY A 113 18.44 -1.22 -8.62
CA GLY A 113 19.86 -1.14 -8.98
C GLY A 113 20.81 -1.68 -7.90
N VAL A 114 20.37 -1.70 -6.63
CA VAL A 114 21.14 -2.27 -5.51
C VAL A 114 21.06 -3.80 -5.54
N LEU A 115 19.88 -4.36 -5.79
CA LEU A 115 19.69 -5.82 -5.80
C LEU A 115 20.26 -6.48 -7.06
N GLN A 116 20.28 -5.79 -8.20
CA GLN A 116 20.93 -6.28 -9.42
C GLN A 116 22.43 -6.57 -9.22
N ALA A 117 23.13 -5.76 -8.42
CA ALA A 117 24.53 -6.01 -8.07
C ALA A 117 24.70 -7.30 -7.23
N ALA A 118 23.70 -7.63 -6.42
CA ALA A 118 23.69 -8.80 -5.55
C ALA A 118 23.30 -10.11 -6.24
N GLU A 119 22.59 -10.05 -7.37
CA GLU A 119 22.22 -11.25 -8.14
C GLU A 119 23.43 -12.04 -8.64
N LYS A 120 24.54 -11.34 -8.95
CA LYS A 120 25.76 -11.93 -9.51
C LYS A 120 26.83 -12.25 -8.46
N ASP A 121 26.68 -11.74 -7.24
CA ASP A 121 27.69 -11.83 -6.19
C ASP A 121 27.04 -12.23 -4.86
N GLN A 122 27.32 -13.46 -4.45
CA GLN A 122 26.79 -14.03 -3.21
C GLN A 122 27.32 -13.32 -1.96
N GLY A 123 28.52 -12.71 -2.01
CA GLY A 123 29.07 -11.90 -0.92
C GLY A 123 28.32 -10.58 -0.76
N ILE A 124 28.03 -9.89 -1.87
CA ILE A 124 27.20 -8.68 -1.85
C ILE A 124 25.79 -9.00 -1.35
N LYS A 125 25.22 -10.13 -1.79
CA LYS A 125 23.91 -10.61 -1.33
C LYS A 125 23.88 -10.86 0.18
N ASP A 126 24.88 -11.57 0.73
CA ASP A 126 25.00 -11.77 2.18
C ASP A 126 25.13 -10.45 2.94
N GLN A 127 25.94 -9.51 2.41
CA GLN A 127 26.09 -8.18 3.00
C GLN A 127 24.76 -7.41 3.06
N LEU A 128 23.97 -7.44 1.99
CA LEU A 128 22.65 -6.77 1.96
C LEU A 128 21.66 -7.43 2.92
N ILE A 129 21.66 -8.77 3.02
CA ILE A 129 20.82 -9.48 3.99
C ILE A 129 21.18 -9.06 5.42
N ARG A 130 22.47 -9.05 5.75
CA ARG A 130 22.94 -8.61 7.07
C ARG A 130 22.60 -7.15 7.34
N MET A 131 22.68 -6.29 6.32
CA MET A 131 22.26 -4.91 6.46
C MET A 131 20.77 -4.77 6.74
N ALA A 132 19.93 -5.54 6.05
CA ALA A 132 18.50 -5.58 6.33
C ALA A 132 18.21 -6.01 7.78
N MET A 133 18.89 -7.06 8.28
CA MET A 133 18.75 -7.52 9.67
C MET A 133 19.15 -6.44 10.67
N LEU A 134 20.28 -5.75 10.47
CA LEU A 134 20.72 -4.65 11.32
C LEU A 134 19.74 -3.47 11.32
N CYS A 135 19.22 -3.11 10.14
CA CYS A 135 18.21 -2.05 10.04
C CYS A 135 16.90 -2.43 10.75
N ILE A 136 16.52 -3.72 10.74
CA ILE A 136 15.37 -4.21 11.50
C ILE A 136 15.61 -4.09 13.01
N GLU A 137 16.77 -4.52 13.50
CA GLU A 137 17.14 -4.40 14.92
C GLU A 137 17.06 -2.95 15.39
N GLU A 138 17.65 -2.02 14.63
CA GLU A 138 17.65 -0.60 14.96
C GLU A 138 16.24 0.03 14.90
N ARG A 139 15.48 -0.26 13.84
CA ARG A 139 14.17 0.37 13.60
C ARG A 139 13.08 -0.16 14.54
N LEU A 140 13.10 -1.44 14.86
CA LEU A 140 12.05 -2.12 15.63
C LEU A 140 12.47 -2.48 17.06
N GLN A 141 13.71 -2.15 17.45
CA GLN A 141 14.26 -2.45 18.77
C GLN A 141 14.23 -3.96 19.08
N PHE A 142 14.47 -4.78 18.05
CA PHE A 142 14.61 -6.22 18.16
C PHE A 142 16.06 -6.62 18.33
N THR A 143 16.30 -7.80 18.89
CA THR A 143 17.58 -8.50 18.76
C THR A 143 17.34 -9.74 17.93
N LEU A 144 18.04 -9.90 16.81
CA LEU A 144 17.88 -11.03 15.89
C LEU A 144 19.00 -12.05 16.08
N ALA A 145 18.73 -13.29 15.68
CA ALA A 145 19.78 -14.27 15.50
C ALA A 145 20.71 -13.85 14.36
N HIS A 146 22.01 -14.01 14.56
CA HIS A 146 23.02 -13.67 13.56
C HIS A 146 22.98 -14.58 12.32
N SER A 147 22.50 -15.81 12.51
CA SER A 147 22.30 -16.78 11.42
C SER A 147 20.95 -16.60 10.75
N TYR A 148 20.92 -16.92 9.46
CA TYR A 148 19.71 -16.98 8.67
C TYR A 148 19.77 -18.16 7.69
N HIS A 149 18.60 -18.60 7.24
CA HIS A 149 18.46 -19.61 6.19
C HIS A 149 17.68 -19.03 5.03
N LEU A 150 18.16 -19.25 3.81
CA LEU A 150 17.40 -18.91 2.62
C LEU A 150 16.26 -19.92 2.46
N THR A 151 15.03 -19.43 2.36
CA THR A 151 13.86 -20.30 2.15
C THR A 151 13.75 -20.72 0.68
N SER A 152 12.97 -21.76 0.40
CA SER A 152 12.71 -22.21 -0.98
C SER A 152 11.78 -21.28 -1.76
N PHE A 153 11.01 -20.44 -1.07
CA PHE A 153 10.11 -19.46 -1.65
C PHE A 153 10.70 -18.05 -1.59
N ARG A 154 10.23 -17.15 -2.46
CA ARG A 154 10.73 -15.76 -2.53
C ARG A 154 9.94 -14.77 -1.68
N LEU A 155 8.74 -15.16 -1.27
CA LEU A 155 7.81 -14.31 -0.55
C LEU A 155 7.06 -15.13 0.49
N LYS A 156 7.13 -14.71 1.76
CA LYS A 156 6.19 -15.12 2.80
C LYS A 156 5.03 -14.12 2.84
N GLY A 157 3.79 -14.61 2.80
CA GLY A 157 2.60 -13.75 2.73
C GLY A 157 2.24 -13.36 1.30
N SER A 158 1.67 -12.17 1.12
CA SER A 158 1.18 -11.68 -0.19
C SER A 158 1.84 -10.36 -0.59
N ILE A 159 1.88 -10.07 -1.90
CA ILE A 159 2.43 -8.81 -2.43
C ILE A 159 1.64 -7.61 -1.90
N GLN A 160 0.31 -7.76 -1.74
CA GLN A 160 -0.55 -6.72 -1.18
C GLN A 160 -0.11 -6.35 0.24
N ARG A 161 0.12 -7.36 1.09
CA ARG A 161 0.58 -7.16 2.46
C ARG A 161 1.97 -6.54 2.51
N MET A 162 2.89 -6.99 1.66
CA MET A 162 4.22 -6.39 1.51
C MET A 162 4.11 -4.90 1.18
N LYS A 163 3.26 -4.54 0.20
CA LYS A 163 3.03 -3.14 -0.19
C LYS A 163 2.46 -2.31 0.96
N GLU A 164 1.45 -2.82 1.66
CA GLU A 164 0.84 -2.13 2.80
C GLU A 164 1.85 -1.92 3.94
N SER A 165 2.60 -2.96 4.29
CA SER A 165 3.64 -2.92 5.31
C SER A 165 4.72 -1.88 5.01
N LEU A 166 5.15 -1.78 3.75
CA LEU A 166 6.19 -0.83 3.31
C LEU A 166 5.68 0.60 3.14
N MET A 167 4.39 0.79 2.83
CA MET A 167 3.77 2.12 2.70
C MET A 167 3.52 2.79 4.06
N GLY A 168 3.45 2.01 5.15
CA GLY A 168 3.13 2.53 6.49
C GLY A 168 1.70 3.08 6.62
N ILE A 169 0.87 2.90 5.59
CA ILE A 169 -0.54 3.31 5.55
C ILE A 169 -1.33 2.26 6.33
N LYS A 170 -1.94 2.65 7.44
CA LYS A 170 -3.04 1.84 8.00
C LYS A 170 -4.20 1.93 7.01
N THR A 171 -4.72 0.80 6.55
CA THR A 171 -6.01 0.76 5.84
C THR A 171 -7.15 1.29 6.73
N ASP A 172 -6.91 1.36 8.03
CA ASP A 172 -7.73 2.05 9.01
C ASP A 172 -7.35 3.54 9.06
N PHE A 173 -7.77 4.31 8.06
CA PHE A 173 -7.97 5.76 8.21
C PHE A 173 -9.46 6.03 8.51
N PRO A 174 -9.98 5.73 9.72
CA PRO A 174 -11.27 6.29 10.11
C PRO A 174 -11.18 7.82 10.14
N ASP A 175 -9.98 8.38 10.34
CA ASP A 175 -9.77 9.80 10.46
C ASP A 175 -9.89 10.55 9.13
N LEU A 176 -9.88 9.92 7.96
CA LEU A 176 -10.22 10.65 6.73
C LEU A 176 -11.71 11.06 6.76
N LYS A 177 -12.60 10.22 7.31
CA LYS A 177 -14.03 10.57 7.51
C LYS A 177 -14.24 11.61 8.62
N ALA A 178 -13.41 11.58 9.67
CA ALA A 178 -13.47 12.60 10.72
C ALA A 178 -12.82 13.93 10.26
N MET A 179 -11.79 13.86 9.42
CA MET A 179 -11.13 15.02 8.83
C MET A 179 -11.97 15.65 7.71
N THR A 180 -12.78 14.88 6.96
CA THR A 180 -13.86 15.44 6.13
C THR A 180 -14.95 16.09 6.97
N ARG A 181 -15.21 15.62 8.20
CA ARG A 181 -16.09 16.38 9.13
C ARG A 181 -15.47 17.71 9.57
N THR A 182 -14.16 17.86 9.42
CA THR A 182 -13.44 19.11 9.64
C THR A 182 -13.45 19.99 8.37
N GLU A 183 -14.31 19.72 7.37
CA GLU A 183 -14.64 20.61 6.24
C GLU A 183 -15.06 22.02 6.69
N ASN A 184 -15.52 22.17 7.94
CA ASN A 184 -15.77 23.49 8.52
C ASN A 184 -14.50 24.37 8.62
N THR A 185 -13.30 23.80 8.47
CA THR A 185 -12.06 24.60 8.35
C THR A 185 -11.77 25.06 6.92
N LEU A 186 -12.14 24.28 5.89
CA LEU A 186 -12.01 24.71 4.49
C LEU A 186 -12.95 25.89 4.20
N ALA A 187 -14.19 25.83 4.68
CA ALA A 187 -15.11 26.95 4.58
C ALA A 187 -14.60 28.20 5.32
N ARG A 188 -13.86 28.04 6.42
CA ARG A 188 -13.28 29.17 7.17
C ARG A 188 -12.08 29.79 6.44
N ILE A 189 -11.33 29.00 5.66
CA ILE A 189 -10.24 29.51 4.82
C ILE A 189 -10.81 30.31 3.63
N ARG A 190 -12.04 30.03 3.15
CA ARG A 190 -12.70 30.83 2.09
C ARG A 190 -12.78 32.33 2.41
N SER A 191 -12.81 32.72 3.69
CA SER A 191 -12.85 34.14 4.09
C SER A 191 -11.48 34.82 4.19
N SER A 192 -10.38 34.12 3.92
CA SER A 192 -9.03 34.70 3.95
C SER A 192 -8.47 34.85 2.54
N THR A 193 -8.91 35.93 1.90
CA THR A 193 -8.33 36.53 0.69
C THR A 193 -6.82 36.73 0.82
N VAL A 194 -6.04 36.47 -0.25
CA VAL A 194 -4.90 37.26 -0.76
C VAL A 194 -4.27 36.53 -1.97
N SER A 195 -4.43 37.15 -3.14
CA SER A 195 -3.46 37.34 -4.22
C SER A 195 -2.88 36.18 -5.05
N GLU A 196 -3.08 36.38 -6.37
CA GLU A 196 -2.29 35.98 -7.54
C GLU A 196 -2.36 34.53 -8.08
N PRO A 197 -3.02 34.32 -9.24
CA PRO A 197 -2.94 33.10 -10.04
C PRO A 197 -1.72 33.19 -10.97
N ASN A 198 -0.92 32.12 -11.10
CA ASN A 198 -0.20 31.71 -12.34
C ASN A 198 0.98 30.73 -12.13
N HIS A 199 1.29 30.34 -10.89
CA HIS A 199 2.20 29.24 -10.66
C HIS A 199 1.45 28.19 -9.85
N LEU A 200 1.36 26.95 -10.38
CA LEU A 200 1.03 25.79 -9.54
C LEU A 200 1.88 25.97 -8.29
N PRO A 201 1.30 26.18 -7.09
CA PRO A 201 2.07 26.04 -5.88
C PRO A 201 2.67 24.66 -6.01
N GLU A 202 4.00 24.62 -6.02
CA GLU A 202 4.75 23.40 -5.87
C GLU A 202 4.32 22.89 -4.48
N VAL A 203 3.15 22.26 -4.41
CA VAL A 203 2.78 21.40 -3.31
C VAL A 203 3.88 20.39 -3.37
N LEU A 204 4.82 20.61 -2.46
CA LEU A 204 6.11 19.99 -2.36
C LEU A 204 5.92 18.48 -2.15
N LEU A 205 5.46 17.77 -3.19
CA LEU A 205 5.90 16.42 -3.51
C LEU A 205 7.36 16.47 -4.01
N THR A 206 8.06 17.59 -3.83
CA THR A 206 9.51 17.62 -3.93
C THR A 206 10.11 16.58 -3.00
N LYS A 207 10.89 15.69 -3.60
CA LYS A 207 12.02 14.99 -2.97
C LYS A 207 12.96 16.01 -2.32
N LYS A 208 12.60 16.56 -1.16
CA LYS A 208 13.51 17.36 -0.35
C LYS A 208 14.52 16.42 0.29
N GLN A 209 15.70 16.37 -0.30
CA GLN A 209 16.90 15.93 0.40
C GLN A 209 17.23 16.97 1.47
N ALA A 210 16.93 16.66 2.73
CA ALA A 210 17.42 17.44 3.85
C ALA A 210 17.82 16.50 5.00
N SER A 211 19.13 16.36 5.16
CA SER A 211 19.77 15.87 6.37
C SER A 211 19.56 16.88 7.50
N ALA A 212 18.89 16.50 8.59
CA ALA A 212 19.19 17.02 9.93
C ALA A 212 18.43 16.25 11.03
N LYS A 213 19.17 15.85 12.05
CA LYS A 213 18.75 15.26 13.33
C LYS A 213 17.70 16.12 14.05
N GLY A 214 16.71 15.50 14.70
CA GLY A 214 15.98 16.15 15.79
C GLY A 214 14.57 15.62 16.09
N ARG A 215 14.50 14.66 17.03
CA ARG A 215 13.46 14.40 18.05
C ARG A 215 11.98 14.34 17.59
N CYS A 216 11.42 13.13 17.67
CA CYS A 216 10.01 12.77 17.49
C CYS A 216 9.09 13.58 18.42
N LEU A 217 8.08 14.26 17.87
CA LEU A 217 7.13 15.14 18.59
C LEU A 217 5.66 14.71 18.35
N ILE A 218 5.42 13.42 18.09
CA ILE A 218 4.06 12.90 17.94
C ILE A 218 3.80 11.94 19.09
N GLU A 219 2.94 12.35 20.01
CA GLU A 219 2.36 11.52 21.06
C GLU A 219 0.96 11.07 20.62
N GLU A 220 0.69 9.79 20.79
CA GLU A 220 -0.55 9.11 20.39
C GLU A 220 -1.63 9.32 21.46
N ILE A 221 -2.85 9.66 21.04
CA ILE A 221 -4.01 9.76 21.92
C ILE A 221 -4.77 8.43 21.80
N SER A 222 -4.77 7.62 22.86
CA SER A 222 -5.52 6.37 22.94
C SER A 222 -7.01 6.68 23.06
N SER A 223 -7.76 6.55 21.96
CA SER A 223 -9.22 6.59 21.99
C SER A 223 -9.76 5.17 22.06
N SER A 224 -10.58 4.90 23.08
CA SER A 224 -11.29 3.66 23.31
C SER A 224 -12.59 3.64 22.49
N GLU A 225 -12.46 3.45 21.18
CA GLU A 225 -13.60 3.22 20.29
C GLU A 225 -13.66 1.72 19.97
N ILE A 226 -14.87 1.16 20.01
CA ILE A 226 -15.18 -0.24 19.77
C ILE A 226 -14.64 -0.61 18.39
N GLN A 227 -13.58 -1.43 18.33
CA GLN A 227 -13.03 -1.95 17.08
C GLN A 227 -14.10 -2.84 16.43
N VAL A 228 -14.85 -2.29 15.50
CA VAL A 228 -15.69 -3.09 14.61
C VAL A 228 -14.73 -3.73 13.61
N GLU A 229 -14.22 -4.91 13.97
CA GLU A 229 -13.29 -5.68 13.15
C GLU A 229 -13.94 -6.03 11.81
N VAL A 230 -13.57 -5.31 10.75
CA VAL A 230 -13.91 -5.67 9.37
C VAL A 230 -13.21 -6.98 9.01
N LYS A 231 -13.99 -8.03 8.71
CA LYS A 231 -13.45 -9.36 8.43
C LYS A 231 -13.13 -9.50 6.95
N LYS A 232 -12.11 -10.31 6.64
CA LYS A 232 -11.87 -10.74 5.26
C LYS A 232 -12.85 -11.89 4.92
N PRO A 233 -13.73 -11.75 3.93
CA PRO A 233 -14.67 -12.80 3.56
C PRO A 233 -13.95 -13.97 2.87
N ALA A 234 -14.52 -15.17 2.96
CA ALA A 234 -14.03 -16.32 2.22
C ALA A 234 -14.34 -16.13 0.72
N TYR A 235 -13.39 -16.46 -0.14
CA TYR A 235 -13.55 -16.28 -1.58
C TYR A 235 -12.83 -17.36 -2.38
N GLU A 236 -13.31 -17.59 -3.60
CA GLU A 236 -12.74 -18.50 -4.58
C GLU A 236 -12.62 -17.75 -5.92
N LEU A 237 -11.39 -17.64 -6.45
CA LEU A 237 -11.07 -16.98 -7.71
C LEU A 237 -10.61 -18.03 -8.72
N LYS A 238 -11.26 -18.11 -9.88
CA LYS A 238 -10.96 -19.09 -10.94
C LYS A 238 -10.81 -18.40 -12.29
N VAL A 239 -9.74 -18.74 -13.02
CA VAL A 239 -9.59 -18.38 -14.43
C VAL A 239 -10.19 -19.50 -15.27
N VAL A 240 -11.25 -19.20 -16.02
CA VAL A 240 -11.92 -20.13 -16.91
C VAL A 240 -11.28 -20.03 -18.29
N LYS A 241 -10.89 -21.19 -18.83
CA LYS A 241 -10.23 -21.32 -20.14
C LYS A 241 -11.18 -21.80 -21.23
N ASP A 242 -10.88 -21.48 -22.48
CA ASP A 242 -11.55 -22.01 -23.67
C ASP A 242 -11.11 -23.46 -23.97
N ARG A 243 -11.63 -23.99 -25.09
CA ARG A 243 -11.25 -25.32 -25.60
C ARG A 243 -9.77 -25.42 -26.00
N ASN A 244 -9.11 -24.30 -26.24
CA ASN A 244 -7.69 -24.20 -26.61
C ASN A 244 -6.81 -23.89 -25.40
N GLU A 245 -7.32 -24.04 -24.17
CA GLU A 245 -6.67 -23.69 -22.91
C GLU A 245 -6.26 -22.22 -22.75
N LYS A 246 -6.80 -21.32 -23.60
CA LYS A 246 -6.61 -19.88 -23.47
C LYS A 246 -7.58 -19.33 -22.42
N PRO A 247 -7.11 -18.47 -21.52
CA PRO A 247 -7.98 -17.88 -20.52
C PRO A 247 -9.03 -16.98 -21.23
N LEU A 248 -10.28 -17.07 -20.78
CA LEU A 248 -11.43 -16.35 -21.37
C LEU A 248 -12.04 -15.34 -20.42
N LYS A 249 -12.18 -15.75 -19.15
CA LYS A 249 -12.85 -14.96 -18.11
C LYS A 249 -12.37 -15.41 -16.74
N ILE A 250 -12.54 -14.52 -15.79
CA ILE A 250 -12.27 -14.75 -14.38
C ILE A 250 -13.62 -14.81 -13.65
N GLU A 251 -13.82 -15.86 -12.85
CA GLU A 251 -14.97 -16.03 -11.98
C GLU A 251 -14.53 -15.89 -10.52
N LEU A 252 -15.12 -14.94 -9.81
CA LEU A 252 -14.89 -14.72 -8.38
C LEU A 252 -16.18 -14.99 -7.61
N LYS A 253 -16.13 -15.92 -6.66
CA LYS A 253 -17.21 -16.19 -5.72
C LYS A 253 -16.79 -15.74 -4.33
N VAL A 254 -17.55 -14.86 -3.72
CA VAL A 254 -17.30 -14.32 -2.37
C VAL A 254 -18.45 -14.70 -1.44
N GLU A 255 -18.14 -15.33 -0.32
CA GLU A 255 -19.13 -15.72 0.69
C GLU A 255 -19.24 -14.62 1.75
N LEU A 256 -20.45 -14.07 1.88
CA LEU A 256 -20.78 -12.92 2.73
C LEU A 256 -21.87 -13.31 3.74
N PRO A 257 -21.60 -14.26 4.66
CA PRO A 257 -22.61 -14.73 5.61
C PRO A 257 -23.14 -13.58 6.48
N GLY A 258 -24.44 -13.61 6.75
CA GLY A 258 -25.14 -12.53 7.48
C GLY A 258 -25.67 -11.41 6.59
N ILE A 259 -25.18 -11.28 5.34
CA ILE A 259 -25.71 -10.30 4.39
C ILE A 259 -27.01 -10.79 3.78
N LYS A 260 -28.09 -10.04 4.04
CA LYS A 260 -29.45 -10.32 3.55
C LYS A 260 -29.84 -9.46 2.35
N SER A 261 -29.14 -8.35 2.12
CA SER A 261 -29.38 -7.42 1.02
C SER A 261 -28.08 -7.05 0.34
N VAL A 262 -28.08 -7.09 -0.99
CA VAL A 262 -26.94 -6.62 -1.80
C VAL A 262 -26.73 -5.10 -1.68
N SER A 263 -27.74 -4.34 -1.22
CA SER A 263 -27.63 -2.89 -1.01
C SER A 263 -26.60 -2.48 0.04
N LEU A 264 -26.15 -3.41 0.89
CA LEU A 264 -25.07 -3.18 1.86
C LEU A 264 -23.69 -3.41 1.26
N CYS A 265 -23.60 -3.94 0.04
CA CYS A 265 -22.37 -4.33 -0.62
C CYS A 265 -22.02 -3.32 -1.71
N GLU A 266 -20.88 -2.66 -1.55
CA GLU A 266 -20.26 -1.84 -2.57
C GLU A 266 -19.24 -2.68 -3.34
N LEU A 267 -19.29 -2.62 -4.66
CA LEU A 267 -18.39 -3.34 -5.56
C LEU A 267 -17.74 -2.35 -6.52
N SER A 268 -16.42 -2.28 -6.48
CA SER A 268 -15.60 -1.48 -7.40
C SER A 268 -14.67 -2.41 -8.17
N VAL A 269 -14.69 -2.30 -9.49
CA VAL A 269 -13.92 -3.17 -10.40
C VAL A 269 -13.05 -2.27 -11.28
N SER A 270 -11.75 -2.56 -11.35
CA SER A 270 -10.83 -1.97 -12.32
C SER A 270 -10.33 -3.04 -13.28
N GLU A 271 -9.53 -2.64 -14.28
CA GLU A 271 -8.92 -3.58 -15.22
C GLU A 271 -8.01 -4.60 -14.52
N VAL A 272 -7.45 -4.28 -13.34
CA VAL A 272 -6.39 -5.07 -12.69
C VAL A 272 -6.68 -5.45 -11.24
N ASP A 273 -7.72 -4.89 -10.62
CA ASP A 273 -8.09 -5.17 -9.24
C ASP A 273 -9.61 -5.07 -9.00
N ILE A 274 -10.03 -5.58 -7.85
CA ILE A 274 -11.42 -5.55 -7.41
C ILE A 274 -11.49 -5.30 -5.90
N LEU A 275 -12.42 -4.43 -5.50
CA LEU A 275 -12.70 -4.08 -4.11
C LEU A 275 -14.17 -4.35 -3.80
N ILE A 276 -14.41 -5.09 -2.73
CA ILE A 276 -15.73 -5.33 -2.15
C ILE A 276 -15.71 -4.81 -0.72
N GLU A 277 -16.65 -3.93 -0.39
CA GLU A 277 -16.83 -3.39 0.95
C GLU A 277 -18.30 -3.57 1.38
N VAL A 278 -18.51 -4.04 2.60
CA VAL A 278 -19.84 -4.32 3.13
C VAL A 278 -19.97 -3.69 4.50
N SER A 279 -20.90 -2.74 4.64
CA SER A 279 -21.19 -1.90 5.82
C SER A 279 -20.55 -2.38 7.15
N GLU A 280 -19.26 -2.08 7.33
CA GLU A 280 -18.46 -2.40 8.53
C GLU A 280 -18.32 -3.89 8.89
N MET A 281 -18.75 -4.81 8.03
CA MET A 281 -18.67 -6.25 8.24
C MET A 281 -17.53 -6.91 7.46
N TYR A 282 -17.41 -6.57 6.18
CA TYR A 282 -16.46 -7.25 5.28
C TYR A 282 -15.72 -6.26 4.39
N ARG A 283 -14.44 -6.53 4.16
CA ARG A 283 -13.66 -5.86 3.13
C ARG A 283 -12.75 -6.86 2.41
N LEU A 284 -12.77 -6.84 1.09
CA LEU A 284 -11.94 -7.70 0.24
C LEU A 284 -11.34 -6.88 -0.90
N CYS A 285 -10.02 -6.83 -0.98
CA CYS A 285 -9.27 -6.25 -2.09
C CYS A 285 -8.43 -7.36 -2.73
N LEU A 286 -8.56 -7.54 -4.05
CA LEU A 286 -7.83 -8.56 -4.81
C LEU A 286 -7.23 -7.96 -6.08
N ASN A 287 -5.97 -8.30 -6.35
CA ASN A 287 -5.37 -8.10 -7.67
C ASN A 287 -5.78 -9.25 -8.58
N LEU A 288 -6.23 -8.92 -9.80
CA LEU A 288 -6.67 -9.89 -10.79
C LEU A 288 -5.45 -10.48 -11.52
N PRO A 289 -5.45 -11.79 -11.83
CA PRO A 289 -4.35 -12.44 -12.53
C PRO A 289 -4.17 -11.96 -13.97
N GLU A 290 -5.23 -11.46 -14.61
CA GLU A 290 -5.26 -10.98 -15.99
C GLU A 290 -6.16 -9.75 -16.07
N SER A 291 -5.92 -8.91 -17.08
CA SER A 291 -6.71 -7.71 -17.32
C SER A 291 -8.11 -8.04 -17.81
N ILE A 292 -9.11 -7.40 -17.23
CA ILE A 292 -10.52 -7.66 -17.53
C ILE A 292 -11.17 -6.51 -18.29
N ASN A 293 -12.22 -6.85 -19.05
CA ASN A 293 -13.14 -5.87 -19.60
C ASN A 293 -14.15 -5.48 -18.51
N THR A 294 -13.96 -4.29 -17.93
CA THR A 294 -14.79 -3.74 -16.85
C THR A 294 -16.23 -3.50 -17.30
N GLU A 295 -16.45 -3.07 -18.55
CA GLU A 295 -17.80 -2.80 -19.11
C GLU A 295 -18.63 -4.09 -19.26
N MET A 296 -17.97 -5.22 -19.56
CA MET A 296 -18.61 -6.52 -19.72
C MET A 296 -18.66 -7.35 -18.43
N THR A 297 -18.16 -6.80 -17.31
CA THR A 297 -18.16 -7.47 -16.02
C THR A 297 -19.57 -7.47 -15.41
N THR A 298 -19.99 -8.61 -14.88
CA THR A 298 -21.30 -8.74 -14.23
C THR A 298 -21.18 -9.33 -12.83
N ALA A 299 -22.06 -8.91 -11.93
CA ALA A 299 -22.13 -9.41 -10.56
C ALA A 299 -23.56 -9.85 -10.21
N LYS A 300 -23.69 -10.96 -9.47
CA LYS A 300 -24.96 -11.53 -9.03
C LYS A 300 -24.87 -11.94 -7.57
N PHE A 301 -25.78 -11.42 -6.75
CA PHE A 301 -25.89 -11.81 -5.35
C PHE A 301 -26.93 -12.92 -5.16
N VAL A 302 -26.48 -14.06 -4.65
CA VAL A 302 -27.31 -15.23 -4.38
C VAL A 302 -27.73 -15.22 -2.91
N LYS A 303 -28.93 -14.68 -2.62
CA LYS A 303 -29.46 -14.52 -1.26
C LYS A 303 -29.43 -15.81 -0.43
N ASN A 304 -29.82 -16.95 -1.00
CA ASN A 304 -29.90 -18.23 -0.27
C ASN A 304 -28.54 -18.78 0.17
N LYS A 305 -27.46 -18.39 -0.53
CA LYS A 305 -26.09 -18.76 -0.21
C LYS A 305 -25.30 -17.62 0.44
N SER A 306 -25.94 -16.46 0.61
CA SER A 306 -25.29 -15.18 0.94
C SER A 306 -23.95 -15.01 0.20
N ALA A 307 -23.95 -15.24 -1.11
CA ALA A 307 -22.73 -15.26 -1.92
C ALA A 307 -22.83 -14.28 -3.09
N LEU A 308 -21.78 -13.49 -3.29
CA LEU A 308 -21.61 -12.63 -4.46
C LEU A 308 -20.78 -13.37 -5.51
N ILE A 309 -21.32 -13.53 -6.71
CA ILE A 309 -20.65 -14.15 -7.84
C ILE A 309 -20.39 -13.09 -8.88
N ILE A 310 -19.13 -12.92 -9.26
CA ILE A 310 -18.66 -11.91 -10.20
C ILE A 310 -18.03 -12.64 -11.38
N THR A 311 -18.43 -12.27 -12.58
CA THR A 311 -17.92 -12.82 -13.83
C THR A 311 -17.30 -11.69 -14.63
N MET A 312 -15.99 -11.80 -14.84
CA MET A 312 -15.14 -10.76 -15.42
C MET A 312 -14.52 -11.30 -16.71
N PRO A 313 -15.06 -10.97 -17.89
CA PRO A 313 -14.44 -11.33 -19.16
C PRO A 313 -13.05 -10.68 -19.26
N LEU A 314 -12.10 -11.36 -19.91
CA LEU A 314 -10.80 -10.75 -20.17
C LEU A 314 -10.91 -9.64 -21.22
N ALA A 315 -10.01 -8.66 -21.13
CA ALA A 315 -9.89 -7.55 -22.07
C ALA A 315 -9.33 -7.99 -23.43
#